data_AF-C7ZR65-F1
#
_entry.id   AF-C7ZR65-F1
#
_cell.length_a   1.000
_cell.length_b   1.000
_cell.length_c   1.000
_cell.angle_alpha   90.00
_cell.angle_beta   90.00
_cell.angle_gamma   90.00
#
_symmetry.space_group_name_H-M   'P 1'
#
loop_
_entity.id
_entity.type
_entity.pdbx_description
1 polymer ?
#
loop_
_entity_poly.entity_id
_entity_poly.type
_entity_poly.pdbx_seq_one_letter_code
_entity_poly.pdbx_strand_id
1 'polypeptide(L)' 'MLNDRDVALKIIVPRDLGEREYNIQNEIISAMKDTSHLLTYYKTFLLRGAHGSHRVLTFPL' A
#
# COMPACT_ATOMS: atom_id res chain seq x y z
N MET A 1 21.63 6.35 2.41
CA MET A 1 21.82 4.89 2.53
C MET A 1 20.60 4.25 1.92
N LEU A 2 20.75 3.39 0.90
CA LEU A 2 19.66 2.50 0.51
C LEU A 2 19.42 1.58 1.72
N ASN A 3 18.22 1.61 2.26
CA ASN A 3 17.83 0.68 3.32
C ASN A 3 17.32 -0.58 2.59
N ASP A 4 18.25 -1.44 2.21
CA ASP A 4 18.02 -2.68 1.46
C ASP A 4 17.35 -3.71 2.37
N ARG A 5 16.05 -3.50 2.60
CA ARG A 5 15.19 -4.44 3.29
C ARG A 5 14.32 -5.15 2.26
N ASP A 6 14.10 -6.44 2.49
CA ASP A 6 13.11 -7.19 1.75
C ASP A 6 11.70 -6.62 2.07
N VAL A 7 10.84 -6.60 1.05
CA VAL A 7 9.49 -6.05 1.15
C VAL A 7 8.52 -6.91 0.35
N ALA A 8 7.26 -6.92 0.78
CA ALA A 8 6.18 -7.45 -0.03
C ALA A 8 5.46 -6.31 -0.77
N LEU A 9 5.19 -6.51 -2.06
CA LEU A 9 4.44 -5.57 -2.90
C LEU A 9 3.08 -6.15 -3.27
N LYS A 10 2.01 -5.40 -2.98
CA LYS A 10 0.67 -5.67 -3.51
C LYS A 10 0.37 -4.64 -4.60
N ILE A 11 0.35 -5.10 -5.84
CA ILE A 11 -0.01 -4.27 -7.00
C ILE A 11 -1.52 -4.37 -7.17
N ILE A 12 -2.21 -3.23 -7.07
CA ILE A 12 -3.66 -3.21 -7.12
C ILE A 12 -4.15 -2.98 -8.56
N VAL A 13 -5.35 -3.48 -8.87
CA VAL A 13 -6.06 -3.17 -10.11
C VAL A 13 -6.17 -1.64 -10.28
N PRO A 14 -6.13 -1.11 -11.51
CA PRO A 14 -6.17 0.33 -11.74
C PRO A 14 -7.58 0.88 -11.51
N ARG A 15 -7.67 2.20 -11.32
CA ARG A 15 -8.93 2.97 -11.12
C ARG A 15 -9.62 2.67 -9.78
N ASP A 16 -10.83 3.19 -9.61
CA ASP A 16 -11.59 3.23 -8.35
C ASP A 16 -11.76 1.85 -7.68
N LEU A 17 -11.87 0.78 -8.46
CA LEU A 17 -11.95 -0.59 -7.94
C LEU A 17 -10.72 -0.97 -7.10
N GLY A 18 -9.56 -0.41 -7.42
CA GLY A 18 -8.32 -0.65 -6.70
C GLY A 18 -8.09 0.24 -5.49
N GLU A 19 -8.72 1.41 -5.46
CA GLU A 19 -8.49 2.39 -4.39
C GLU A 19 -9.14 1.98 -3.07
N ARG A 20 -10.14 1.07 -3.09
CA ARG A 20 -10.85 0.61 -1.88
C ARG A 20 -9.91 0.09 -0.80
N GLU A 21 -8.93 -0.75 -1.18
CA GLU A 21 -7.97 -1.33 -0.23
C GLU A 21 -7.07 -0.25 0.39
N TYR A 22 -6.58 0.67 -0.43
CA TYR A 22 -5.76 1.78 0.04
C TYR A 22 -6.55 2.69 1.00
N ASN A 23 -7.79 2.99 0.67
CA ASN A 23 -8.66 3.85 1.48
C ASN A 23 -8.96 3.23 2.85
N ILE A 24 -9.32 1.95 2.91
CA ILE A 24 -9.62 1.30 4.20
C ILE A 24 -8.36 1.15 5.06
N GLN A 25 -7.19 0.89 4.46
CA GLN A 25 -5.94 0.88 5.23
C GLN A 25 -5.57 2.26 5.76
N ASN A 26 -5.81 3.33 5.00
CA ASN A 26 -5.65 4.70 5.50
C ASN A 26 -6.58 4.99 6.69
N GLU A 27 -7.83 4.55 6.61
CA GLU A 27 -8.78 4.70 7.70
C GLU A 27 -8.28 3.99 8.96
N ILE A 28 -7.83 2.73 8.85
CA ILE A 28 -7.25 1.96 9.98
C ILE A 28 -6.02 2.67 10.57
N ILE A 29 -5.07 3.09 9.73
CA ILE A 29 -3.82 3.75 10.16
C ILE A 29 -4.12 5.08 10.88
N SER A 30 -5.12 5.82 10.40
CA SER A 30 -5.49 7.12 10.99
C SER A 30 -6.35 7.00 12.26
N ALA A 31 -7.19 5.97 12.35
CA ALA A 31 -8.08 5.76 13.50
C ALA A 31 -7.36 5.11 14.70
N MET A 32 -6.28 4.35 14.46
CA MET A 32 -5.60 3.59 15.49
C MET A 32 -4.29 4.24 15.93
N LYS A 33 -4.12 4.43 17.24
CA LYS A 33 -2.88 4.95 17.83
C LYS A 33 -1.72 3.96 17.73
N ASP A 34 -2.04 2.66 17.77
CA ASP A 34 -1.07 1.57 17.66
C ASP A 34 -1.51 0.60 16.57
N THR A 35 -0.65 0.40 15.58
CA THR A 35 -0.85 -0.53 14.47
C THR A 35 0.21 -1.64 14.45
N SER A 36 1.01 -1.77 15.51
CA SER A 36 2.12 -2.74 15.60
C SER A 36 1.68 -4.21 15.45
N HIS A 37 0.43 -4.51 15.79
CA HIS A 37 -0.17 -5.85 15.66
C HIS A 37 -0.98 -6.03 14.36
N LEU A 38 -1.00 -5.04 13.46
CA LEU A 38 -1.70 -5.10 12.18
C LEU A 38 -0.69 -5.00 11.04
N LEU A 39 -0.83 -5.86 10.04
CA LEU A 39 -0.07 -5.74 8.81
C LEU A 39 -0.66 -4.60 7.97
N THR A 40 -0.08 -3.42 8.07
CA THR A 40 -0.43 -2.24 7.27
C THR A 40 0.65 -1.92 6.25
N TYR A 41 0.26 -1.28 5.15
CA TYR A 41 1.23 -0.75 4.21
C TYR A 41 2.01 0.41 4.88
N TYR A 42 3.30 0.54 4.61
CA TYR A 42 4.12 1.66 5.14
C TYR A 42 4.51 2.67 4.07
N LYS A 43 4.45 2.29 2.79
CA LYS A 43 4.66 3.16 1.63
C LYS A 43 3.72 2.79 0.49
N THR A 44 3.34 3.78 -0.31
CA THR A 44 2.59 3.58 -1.55
C THR A 44 3.16 4.44 -2.68
N PHE A 45 3.03 3.96 -3.92
CA PHE A 45 3.36 4.71 -5.12
C PHE A 45 2.47 4.26 -6.29
N LEU A 46 2.47 5.04 -7.37
CA LEU A 46 1.75 4.70 -8.60
C LEU A 46 2.73 4.13 -9.64
N LEU A 47 2.40 2.95 -10.17
CA LEU A 47 3.10 2.31 -11.27
C LEU A 47 2.27 2.47 -12.56
N ARG A 48 2.84 3.10 -13.58
CA ARG A 48 2.16 3.25 -14.88
C ARG A 48 2.20 1.93 -15.65
N GLY A 49 1.03 1.42 -16.04
CA GLY A 49 0.87 0.25 -16.89
C GLY A 49 0.08 0.57 -18.17
N ALA A 50 -0.03 -0.41 -19.07
CA ALA A 50 -0.74 -0.25 -20.36
C ALA A 50 -2.22 0.13 -20.21
N HIS A 51 -2.85 -0.24 -19.08
CA HIS A 51 -4.27 -0.02 -18.82
C HIS A 51 -4.55 1.07 -17.76
N GLY A 52 -3.54 1.86 -17.42
CA GLY A 52 -3.63 2.95 -16.45
C GLY A 52 -2.59 2.86 -15.33
N SER A 53 -2.71 3.74 -14.34
CA SER A 53 -1.85 3.72 -13.15
C SER A 53 -2.38 2.72 -12.13
N HIS A 54 -1.48 1.86 -11.66
CA HIS A 54 -1.71 0.88 -10.60
C HIS A 54 -1.16 1.43 -9.30
N ARG A 55 -1.96 1.44 -8.24
CA ARG A 55 -1.42 1.71 -6.91
C ARG A 55 -0.69 0.49 -6.39
N VAL A 56 0.51 0.72 -5.88
CA VAL A 56 1.34 -0.31 -5.23
C VAL A 56 1.36 -0.01 -3.73
N LEU A 57 1.07 -1.02 -2.92
CA LEU A 57 1.23 -0.98 -1.47
C LEU A 57 2.48 -1.79 -1.08
N THR A 58 3.33 -1.19 -0.25
CA THR A 58 4.56 -1.82 0.24
C THR A 58 4.38 -2.22 1.70
N PHE A 59 4.60 -3.50 1.99
CA PHE A 59 4.45 -4.09 3.32
C PHE A 59 5.80 -4.53 3.90
N PRO A 60 5.98 -4.46 5.24
CA PRO A 60 7.13 -5.06 5.89
C PRO A 60 7.07 -6.59 5.81
N LEU A 61 8.23 -7.23 5.94
CA LEU A 61 8.38 -8.67 6.17
C LEU A 61 8.80 -8.93 7.61
#